data_AF-A0A941UKK6-F1
#
_entry.id   AF-A0A941UKK6-F1
#
_cell.length_a   1.000
_cell.length_b   1.000
_cell.length_c   1.000
_cell.angle_alpha   90.00
_cell.angle_beta   90.00
_cell.angle_gamma   90.00
#
_symmetry.space_group_name_H-M   'P 1'
#
loop_
_entity.id
_entity.type
_entity.pdbx_description
1 polymer ?
#
loop_
_entity_poly.entity_id
_entity_poly.type
_entity_poly.pdbx_seq_one_letter_code
_entity_poly.pdbx_strand_id
1 'polypeptide(L)'
;MEDPSYIDRAWFGCRAIYLHGKLMLVLCSDEEPWNGLLIATEHRFHESIREDFDCVVQHPVLKKWLYLAEAPEDFESVSSEIVEAISTGDQRFGVEPKERKPKKKS
;
A
#
# COMPACT_ATOMS: atom_id res chain seq x y z
N MET A 1 19.36 3.39 -3.63
CA MET A 1 18.58 4.62 -3.46
C MET A 1 17.84 4.45 -2.14
N GLU A 2 18.43 4.92 -1.05
CA GLU A 2 17.84 4.82 0.29
C GLU A 2 17.29 6.19 0.63
N ASP A 3 15.96 6.36 0.58
CA ASP A 3 15.35 7.57 1.12
C ASP A 3 15.54 7.54 2.64
N PRO A 4 16.10 8.60 3.26
CA PRO A 4 16.35 8.61 4.70
C PRO A 4 15.04 8.54 5.53
N SER A 5 13.89 8.74 4.90
CA SER A 5 12.56 8.63 5.51
C SER A 5 11.93 7.25 5.32
N TYR A 6 12.59 6.33 4.62
CA TYR A 6 12.14 4.96 4.45
C TYR A 6 12.20 4.22 5.79
N ILE A 7 11.07 3.67 6.19
CA ILE A 7 10.97 2.86 7.40
C ILE A 7 10.22 1.58 7.04
N ASP A 8 10.88 0.44 7.16
CA ASP A 8 10.22 -0.86 7.14
C ASP A 8 9.84 -1.29 8.56
N ARG A 9 8.62 -1.79 8.71
CA ARG A 9 8.08 -2.30 9.96
C ARG A 9 7.56 -3.71 9.72
N ALA A 10 8.20 -4.69 10.35
CA ALA A 10 7.65 -6.04 10.40
C ALA A 10 6.41 -6.08 11.30
N TRP A 11 5.29 -6.49 10.73
CA TRP A 11 4.06 -6.90 11.40
C TRP A 11 3.92 -8.42 11.30
N PHE A 12 3.15 -9.07 12.18
CA PHE A 12 2.98 -10.53 12.19
C PHE A 12 2.62 -11.05 10.78
N GLY A 13 3.59 -11.66 10.07
CA GLY A 13 3.42 -12.18 8.70
C GLY A 13 3.43 -11.15 7.56
N CYS A 14 3.62 -9.86 7.86
CA CYS A 14 3.59 -8.78 6.87
C CYS A 14 4.70 -7.75 7.10
N ARG A 15 5.07 -6.98 6.09
CA ARG A 15 5.98 -5.83 6.19
C ARG A 15 5.28 -4.57 5.73
N ALA A 16 5.09 -3.64 6.64
CA ALA A 16 4.59 -2.31 6.34
C ALA A 16 5.75 -1.38 5.97
N ILE A 17 5.64 -0.72 4.83
CA ILE A 17 6.61 0.23 4.30
C ILE A 17 6.05 1.63 4.47
N TYR A 18 6.82 2.46 5.17
CA TYR A 18 6.53 3.85 5.39
C TYR A 18 7.55 4.72 4.66
N LEU A 19 7.08 5.83 4.11
CA LEU A 19 7.92 6.85 3.49
C LEU A 19 7.41 8.22 3.93
N HIS A 20 8.32 9.11 4.32
CA HIS A 20 7.98 10.44 4.87
C HIS A 20 6.91 10.41 5.99
N GLY A 21 6.91 9.35 6.82
CA GLY A 21 5.94 9.16 7.89
C GLY A 21 4.53 8.71 7.45
N LYS A 22 4.30 8.47 6.16
CA LYS A 22 3.05 7.93 5.62
C LYS A 22 3.19 6.44 5.31
N LEU A 23 2.13 5.67 5.53
CA LEU A 23 2.08 4.26 5.14
C LEU A 23 1.89 4.19 3.63
N MET A 24 2.86 3.65 2.91
CA MET A 24 2.83 3.54 1.45
C MET A 24 2.33 2.17 1.02
N LEU A 25 3.02 1.13 1.46
CA LEU A 25 2.79 -0.25 1.02
C LEU A 25 2.78 -1.19 2.23
N VAL A 26 2.08 -2.32 2.11
CA VAL A 26 2.21 -3.43 3.05
C VAL A 26 2.37 -4.70 2.22
N LEU A 27 3.52 -5.34 2.32
CA LEU A 27 3.74 -6.66 1.74
C LEU A 27 3.24 -7.70 2.74
N CYS A 28 2.38 -8.60 2.32
CA CYS A 28 1.88 -9.69 3.15
C CYS A 28 2.05 -11.00 2.39
N SER A 29 2.46 -12.04 3.09
CA SER A 29 2.62 -13.40 2.54
C SER A 29 1.71 -14.39 3.28
N ASP A 30 0.50 -13.93 3.57
CA ASP A 30 -0.55 -14.70 4.30
C ASP A 30 -1.53 -15.32 3.28
N GLU A 31 -2.74 -15.71 3.69
CA GLU A 31 -3.75 -16.24 2.75
C GLU A 31 -4.47 -15.12 1.98
N GLU A 32 -4.88 -15.40 0.73
CA GLU A 32 -5.73 -14.49 -0.03
C GLU A 32 -6.99 -14.12 0.78
N PRO A 33 -7.35 -12.83 0.89
CA PRO A 33 -6.96 -11.71 0.04
C PRO A 33 -5.80 -10.85 0.59
N TRP A 34 -4.92 -11.43 1.40
CA TRP A 34 -3.75 -10.74 1.96
C TRP A 34 -2.44 -11.19 1.33
N ASN A 35 -2.44 -12.13 0.38
CA ASN A 35 -1.22 -12.61 -0.27
C ASN A 35 -0.76 -11.70 -1.43
N GLY A 36 0.14 -10.78 -1.13
CA GLY A 36 0.72 -9.87 -2.11
C GLY A 36 0.98 -8.48 -1.56
N LEU A 37 0.75 -7.47 -2.40
CA LEU A 37 1.06 -6.08 -2.10
C LEU A 37 -0.20 -5.28 -1.84
N LEU A 38 -0.35 -4.78 -0.61
CA LEU A 38 -1.39 -3.85 -0.25
C LEU A 38 -0.88 -2.43 -0.44
N ILE A 39 -1.65 -1.62 -1.15
CA ILE A 39 -1.30 -0.25 -1.50
C ILE A 39 -2.18 0.69 -0.69
N ALA A 40 -1.54 1.42 0.21
CA ALA A 40 -2.23 2.33 1.09
C ALA A 40 -2.38 3.69 0.37
N THR A 41 -3.57 3.92 -0.15
CA THR A 41 -3.95 5.15 -0.88
C THR A 41 -5.32 5.65 -0.43
N GLU A 42 -5.68 6.89 -0.79
CA GLU A 42 -7.02 7.44 -0.57
C GLU A 42 -7.99 7.02 -1.67
N HIS A 43 -9.27 6.87 -1.33
CA HIS A 43 -10.33 6.47 -2.27
C HIS A 43 -10.44 7.39 -3.50
N ARG A 44 -10.08 8.66 -3.39
CA ARG A 44 -10.09 9.62 -4.51
C ARG A 44 -9.09 9.27 -5.61
N PHE A 45 -8.03 8.53 -5.28
CA PHE A 45 -6.99 8.13 -6.22
C PHE A 45 -7.16 6.69 -6.71
N HIS A 46 -8.14 5.95 -6.17
CA HIS A 46 -8.38 4.56 -6.57
C HIS A 46 -8.65 4.44 -8.06
N GLU A 47 -9.46 5.33 -8.61
CA GLU A 47 -9.78 5.32 -10.05
C GLU A 47 -8.52 5.57 -10.88
N SER A 48 -7.78 6.64 -10.62
CA SER A 48 -6.55 6.96 -11.36
C SER A 48 -5.46 5.90 -11.23
N ILE A 49 -5.32 5.22 -10.08
CA ILE A 49 -4.34 4.14 -9.92
C ILE A 49 -4.82 2.89 -10.67
N ARG A 50 -6.12 2.58 -10.66
CA ARG A 50 -6.66 1.42 -11.39
C ARG A 50 -6.62 1.60 -12.91
N GLU A 51 -6.73 2.85 -13.39
CA GLU A 51 -6.53 3.16 -14.81
C GLU A 51 -5.06 2.99 -15.25
N ASP A 52 -4.12 3.28 -14.35
CA ASP A 52 -2.68 3.11 -14.57
C ASP A 52 -2.27 1.63 -14.43
N PHE A 53 -2.88 0.91 -13.49
CA PHE A 53 -2.58 -0.47 -13.14
C PHE A 53 -3.85 -1.34 -13.10
N ASP A 54 -4.21 -1.96 -14.23
CA ASP A 54 -5.44 -2.77 -14.36
C ASP A 54 -5.45 -3.99 -13.40
N CYS A 55 -4.28 -4.54 -13.09
CA CYS A 55 -4.10 -5.67 -12.16
C CYS A 55 -4.40 -5.31 -10.70
N VAL A 56 -4.46 -4.02 -10.36
CA VAL A 56 -4.69 -3.55 -9.00
C VAL A 56 -6.19 -3.50 -8.74
N VAL A 57 -6.63 -4.21 -7.70
CA VAL A 57 -8.04 -4.27 -7.31
C VAL A 57 -8.27 -3.59 -5.98
N GLN A 58 -9.51 -3.16 -5.72
CA GLN A 58 -9.88 -2.69 -4.39
C GLN A 58 -9.83 -3.85 -3.40
N HIS A 59 -9.15 -3.66 -2.27
CA HIS A 59 -9.03 -4.72 -1.28
C HIS A 59 -10.42 -5.05 -0.67
N PRO A 60 -10.85 -6.33 -0.66
CA PRO A 60 -12.21 -6.70 -0.24
C PRO A 60 -12.49 -6.41 1.24
N VAL A 61 -11.52 -6.66 2.11
CA VAL A 61 -11.59 -6.33 3.55
C VAL A 61 -11.30 -4.86 3.82
N LEU A 62 -10.16 -4.36 3.35
CA LEU A 62 -9.73 -2.98 3.52
C LEU A 62 -10.17 -2.14 2.33
N LYS A 63 -11.49 -1.98 2.11
CA LYS A 63 -12.08 -1.22 0.97
C LYS A 63 -11.46 0.17 0.70
N LYS A 64 -10.77 0.75 1.67
CA LYS A 64 -10.03 2.02 1.53
C LYS A 64 -8.68 1.88 0.83
N TRP A 65 -8.14 0.67 0.72
CA TRP A 65 -6.83 0.36 0.17
C TRP A 65 -6.99 -0.47 -1.08
N LEU A 66 -5.98 -0.39 -1.93
CA LEU A 66 -5.85 -1.23 -3.10
C LEU A 66 -5.00 -2.46 -2.75
N TYR A 67 -5.14 -3.48 -3.57
CA TYR A 67 -4.52 -4.79 -3.40
C TYR A 67 -4.07 -5.31 -4.76
N LEU A 68 -2.83 -5.74 -4.81
CA LEU A 68 -2.24 -6.46 -5.92
C LEU A 68 -1.93 -7.86 -5.40
N ALA A 69 -2.62 -8.86 -5.95
CA ALA A 69 -2.35 -10.26 -5.64
C ALA A 69 -0.97 -10.66 -6.17
N GLU A 70 -0.29 -11.59 -5.50
CA GLU A 70 0.94 -12.22 -5.99
C GLU A 70 0.69 -13.22 -7.15
N ALA A 71 -0.54 -13.72 -7.28
CA ALA A 71 -0.92 -14.74 -8.26
C ALA A 71 -0.67 -14.40 -9.76
N PRO A 72 -0.94 -13.19 -10.29
CA PRO A 72 -0.68 -12.86 -11.69
C PRO A 72 0.83 -12.76 -11.99
N GLU A 73 1.23 -13.18 -13.20
CA GLU A 73 2.62 -13.06 -13.68
C GLU A 73 3.10 -11.61 -13.79
N ASP A 74 2.18 -10.66 -13.98
CA ASP A 74 2.45 -9.23 -14.02
C ASP A 74 2.80 -8.63 -12.64
N PHE A 75 2.70 -9.38 -11.55
CA PHE A 75 2.97 -8.89 -10.20
C PHE A 75 4.33 -8.21 -10.07
N GLU A 76 5.41 -8.84 -10.54
CA GLU A 76 6.76 -8.27 -10.45
C GLU A 76 6.86 -6.94 -11.23
N SER A 77 6.34 -6.90 -12.46
CA SER A 77 6.34 -5.69 -13.28
C SER A 77 5.56 -4.55 -12.62
N VAL A 78 4.30 -4.82 -12.24
CA VAL A 78 3.41 -3.81 -11.63
C VAL A 78 3.94 -3.35 -10.27
N SER A 79 4.46 -4.26 -9.46
CA SER A 79 5.05 -3.90 -8.16
C SER A 79 6.28 -3.00 -8.31
N SER A 80 7.12 -3.25 -9.33
CA SER A 80 8.26 -2.40 -9.64
C SER A 80 7.81 -1.00 -10.08
N GLU A 81 6.80 -0.89 -10.93
CA GLU A 81 6.26 0.40 -11.35
C GLU A 81 5.65 1.19 -10.17
N ILE A 82 4.94 0.52 -9.27
CA ILE A 82 4.40 1.16 -8.06
C ILE A 82 5.53 1.67 -7.16
N VAL A 83 6.58 0.87 -6.97
CA VAL A 83 7.75 1.28 -6.17
C VAL A 83 8.46 2.47 -6.81
N GLU A 84 8.57 2.50 -8.13
CA GLU A 84 9.12 3.64 -8.87
C GLU A 84 8.24 4.89 -8.72
N ALA A 85 6.92 4.76 -8.85
CA ALA A 85 5.97 5.86 -8.61
C ALA A 85 6.10 6.42 -7.19
N ILE A 86 6.22 5.56 -6.18
CA ILE A 86 6.45 5.99 -4.79
C ILE A 86 7.82 6.68 -4.66
N SER A 87 8.87 6.15 -5.30
CA SER A 87 10.21 6.72 -5.26
C SER A 87 10.32 8.07 -5.98
N THR A 88 9.48 8.32 -6.98
CA THR A 88 9.38 9.63 -7.65
C THR A 88 8.58 10.65 -6.85
N GLY A 89 7.99 10.23 -5.72
CA GLY A 89 7.24 11.11 -4.82
C GLY A 89 5.77 11.28 -5.21
N ASP A 90 5.19 10.30 -5.91
CA ASP A 90 3.80 10.33 -6.30
C ASP A 90 2.87 10.44 -5.09
N GLN A 91 2.14 11.57 -5.03
CA GLN A 91 1.26 11.92 -3.91
C GLN A 91 -0.04 11.11 -3.88
N ARG A 92 -0.33 10.32 -4.92
CA ARG A 92 -1.48 9.38 -4.94
C ARG A 92 -1.26 8.26 -3.94
N PHE A 93 -0.01 7.91 -3.65
CA PHE A 93 0.37 6.87 -2.71
C PHE A 93 0.68 7.46 -1.35
N GLY A 94 0.36 6.70 -0.30
CA GLY A 94 0.63 7.13 1.06
C GLY A 94 -0.62 7.62 1.76
N VAL A 95 -1.04 6.86 2.76
CA VAL A 95 -2.02 7.35 3.75
C VAL A 95 -1.28 7.79 4.98
N GLU A 96 -1.58 9.01 5.44
CA GLU A 96 -1.20 9.41 6.78
C GLU A 96 -1.86 8.44 7.77
N PRO A 97 -1.08 7.74 8.61
CA PRO A 97 -1.67 6.90 9.65
C PRO A 97 -2.44 7.85 10.57
N LYS A 98 -3.77 7.88 10.41
CA LYS A 98 -4.65 8.70 11.25
C LYS A 98 -4.32 8.36 12.69
N GLU A 99 -3.70 9.29 13.42
CA GLU A 99 -3.52 9.18 14.85
C GLU A 99 -4.90 8.90 15.44
N ARG A 100 -5.10 7.66 15.91
CA ARG A 100 -6.32 7.30 16.61
C ARG A 100 -6.36 8.16 17.85
N LYS A 101 -7.09 9.28 17.79
CA LYS A 101 -7.43 10.08 18.97
C LYS A 101 -7.94 9.10 20.02
N PRO A 102 -7.33 9.04 21.22
CA PRO A 102 -7.80 8.12 22.25
C PRO A 102 -9.27 8.40 22.48
N LYS A 103 -10.12 7.38 22.28
CA LYS A 103 -11.53 7.45 22.68
C LYS A 103 -11.53 7.82 24.16
N LYS A 104 -11.97 9.04 24.50
CA LYS A 104 -12.32 9.38 25.88
C LYS A 104 -13.32 8.32 26.33
N LYS A 105 -12.93 7.55 27.34
CA LYS A 105 -13.88 6.73 28.10
C LYS A 105 -14.82 7.71 28.80
N SER A 106 -16.10 7.72 28.42
CA SER A 106 -17.17 8.32 29.22
C SER A 106 -17.63 7.32 30.27
#